data_AF-A0A4Q7G108-F1
#
_entry.id   AF-A0A4Q7G108-F1
#
_cell.length_a   1.000
_cell.length_b   1.000
_cell.length_c   1.000
_cell.angle_alpha   90.00
_cell.angle_beta   90.00
_cell.angle_gamma   90.00
#
_symmetry.space_group_name_H-M   'P 1'
#
loop_
_entity.id
_entity.type
_entity.pdbx_description
1 polymer ?
#
loop_
_entity_poly.entity_id
_entity_poly.type
_entity_poly.pdbx_seq_one_letter_code
_entity_poly.pdbx_strand_id
1 'polypeptide(L)'
;PVTAVGPVTLKPTATLACPIVSALDRWLADSVQPAATRWFGARVVEIKQISAYSCRGMNGNPSAHISEHAFGNALDIAGFTLADGRRISVKDGWRGLPEEQGFLRDVQGGACQQFNTVLAPGSNRFHYDHIHVDLMRRASRRVICEPAAVSGEQIAARANSRNPYASRDPNVTGSLGGKKSSWFSRKAKVNEEDEFTDE
;
A
#
# COMPACT_ATOMS: atom_id res chain seq x y z
N PRO A 1 -8.15 -0.26 -22.63
CA PRO A 1 -7.79 -1.29 -21.63
C PRO A 1 -6.27 -1.32 -21.48
N VAL A 2 -5.76 -1.61 -20.28
CA VAL A 2 -4.35 -1.58 -19.89
C VAL A 2 -3.98 -2.96 -19.35
N THR A 3 -3.06 -3.62 -20.04
CA THR A 3 -2.54 -4.95 -19.68
C THR A 3 -1.16 -4.87 -19.01
N ALA A 4 -0.47 -3.73 -19.14
CA ALA A 4 0.83 -3.48 -18.56
C ALA A 4 1.06 -1.97 -18.41
N VAL A 5 1.93 -1.59 -17.47
CA VAL A 5 2.48 -0.24 -17.32
C VAL A 5 4.01 -0.37 -17.33
N GLY A 6 4.65 0.18 -18.35
CA GLY A 6 6.05 -0.12 -18.65
C GLY A 6 6.29 -1.63 -18.80
N PRO A 7 7.33 -2.21 -18.17
CA PRO A 7 7.62 -3.64 -18.22
C PRO A 7 6.79 -4.48 -17.22
N VAL A 8 5.88 -3.87 -16.45
CA VAL A 8 5.13 -4.54 -15.38
C VAL A 8 3.74 -4.90 -15.89
N THR A 9 3.41 -6.19 -15.85
CA THR A 9 2.08 -6.67 -16.25
C THR A 9 1.05 -6.28 -15.19
N LEU A 10 -0.17 -5.92 -15.59
CA LEU A 10 -1.29 -5.63 -14.69
C LEU A 10 -2.35 -6.71 -14.83
N LYS A 11 -2.67 -7.42 -13.74
CA LYS A 11 -3.63 -8.53 -13.76
C LYS A 11 -4.74 -8.40 -12.70
N PRO A 12 -6.01 -8.62 -13.07
CA PRO A 12 -6.50 -8.75 -14.44
C PRO A 12 -6.34 -7.42 -15.23
N THR A 13 -6.55 -7.46 -16.55
CA THR A 13 -6.54 -6.26 -17.41
C THR A 13 -7.43 -5.17 -16.80
N ALA A 14 -6.92 -3.94 -16.73
CA ALA A 14 -7.63 -2.82 -16.13
C ALA A 14 -8.17 -1.87 -17.21
N THR A 15 -9.35 -1.30 -16.99
CA THR A 15 -9.79 -0.11 -17.75
C THR A 15 -9.44 1.12 -16.93
N LEU A 16 -8.53 1.94 -17.46
CA LEU A 16 -7.97 3.12 -16.77
C LEU A 16 -7.98 4.32 -17.71
N ALA A 17 -8.12 5.52 -17.14
CA ALA A 17 -7.95 6.78 -17.84
C ALA A 17 -6.45 7.09 -18.03
N CYS A 18 -6.11 7.84 -19.09
CA CYS A 18 -4.71 8.15 -19.40
C CYS A 18 -3.93 8.83 -18.26
N PRO A 19 -4.50 9.79 -17.48
CA PRO A 19 -3.76 10.45 -16.41
C PRO A 19 -3.24 9.49 -15.33
N ILE A 20 -4.08 8.54 -14.89
CA ILE A 20 -3.66 7.58 -13.86
C ILE A 20 -2.61 6.59 -14.40
N VAL A 21 -2.65 6.24 -15.69
CA VAL A 21 -1.59 5.40 -16.30
C VAL A 21 -0.23 6.09 -16.24
N SER A 22 -0.17 7.41 -16.51
CA SER A 22 1.06 8.18 -16.39
C SER A 22 1.54 8.31 -14.94
N ALA A 23 0.63 8.44 -13.97
CA ALA A 23 0.98 8.45 -12.55
C ALA A 23 1.50 7.08 -12.09
N LEU A 24 0.88 5.98 -12.54
CA LEU A 24 1.33 4.62 -12.26
C LEU A 24 2.72 4.34 -12.82
N ASP A 25 3.02 4.79 -14.04
CA ASP A 25 4.33 4.60 -14.68
C ASP A 25 5.45 5.28 -13.87
N ARG A 26 5.23 6.54 -13.46
CA ARG A 26 6.16 7.28 -12.59
C ARG A 26 6.32 6.62 -11.22
N TRP A 27 5.21 6.26 -10.57
CA TRP A 27 5.25 5.56 -9.28
C TRP A 27 6.01 4.22 -9.36
N LEU A 28 5.82 3.46 -10.44
CA LEU A 28 6.55 2.22 -10.68
C LEU A 28 8.05 2.47 -10.81
N ALA A 29 8.44 3.43 -11.65
CA ALA A 29 9.84 3.75 -11.92
C ALA A 29 10.56 4.33 -10.69
N ASP A 30 9.92 5.28 -10.01
CA ASP A 30 10.57 6.09 -8.98
C ASP A 30 10.47 5.46 -7.58
N SER A 31 9.49 4.59 -7.33
CA SER A 31 9.22 4.06 -5.99
C SER A 31 9.18 2.54 -5.93
N VAL A 32 8.33 1.89 -6.73
CA VAL A 32 8.08 0.44 -6.61
C VAL A 32 9.31 -0.38 -7.01
N GLN A 33 9.94 -0.08 -8.16
CA GLN A 33 11.12 -0.83 -8.61
C GLN A 33 12.36 -0.62 -7.71
N PRO A 34 12.69 0.61 -7.27
CA PRO A 34 13.75 0.82 -6.30
C PRO A 34 13.47 0.12 -4.95
N ALA A 35 12.23 0.16 -4.46
CA ALA A 35 11.86 -0.54 -3.23
C ALA A 35 12.00 -2.05 -3.37
N ALA A 36 11.51 -2.64 -4.47
CA ALA A 36 11.62 -4.08 -4.70
C ALA A 36 13.09 -4.54 -4.78
N THR A 37 13.93 -3.75 -5.46
CA THR A 37 15.37 -4.00 -5.53
C THR A 37 16.03 -3.90 -4.15
N ARG A 38 15.68 -2.89 -3.35
CA ARG A 38 16.23 -2.70 -2.00
C ARG A 38 15.86 -3.83 -1.03
N TRP A 39 14.58 -4.21 -1.00
CA TRP A 39 14.07 -5.18 -0.02
C TRP A 39 14.29 -6.63 -0.43
N PHE A 40 14.32 -6.91 -1.73
CA PHE A 40 14.30 -8.27 -2.24
C PHE A 40 15.43 -8.57 -3.24
N GLY A 41 16.14 -7.56 -3.75
CA GLY A 41 17.12 -7.77 -4.82
C GLY A 41 16.50 -8.19 -6.16
N ALA A 42 15.18 -8.07 -6.31
CA ALA A 42 14.45 -8.50 -7.49
C ALA A 42 13.44 -7.42 -7.93
N ARG A 43 13.26 -7.28 -9.25
CA ARG A 43 12.30 -6.33 -9.83
C ARG A 43 10.87 -6.85 -9.71
N VAL A 44 9.91 -5.94 -9.64
CA VAL A 44 8.49 -6.27 -9.84
C VAL A 44 8.25 -6.53 -11.33
N VAL A 45 7.51 -7.60 -11.64
CA VAL A 45 7.11 -7.95 -13.02
C VAL A 45 5.59 -7.99 -13.19
N GLU A 46 4.84 -8.03 -12.09
CA GLU A 46 3.37 -8.02 -12.12
C GLU A 46 2.79 -7.24 -10.94
N ILE A 47 1.74 -6.46 -11.22
CA ILE A 47 0.80 -5.94 -10.23
C ILE A 47 -0.48 -6.77 -10.30
N LYS A 48 -0.91 -7.28 -9.14
CA LYS A 48 -2.22 -7.87 -8.94
C LYS A 48 -3.19 -6.77 -8.49
N GLN A 49 -4.16 -6.43 -9.33
CA GLN A 49 -5.25 -5.52 -8.99
C GLN A 49 -6.54 -6.29 -8.68
N ILE A 50 -7.44 -5.68 -7.91
CA ILE A 50 -8.76 -6.25 -7.56
C ILE A 50 -9.94 -5.35 -7.93
N SER A 51 -9.68 -4.09 -8.30
CA SER A 51 -10.67 -3.16 -8.84
C SER A 51 -9.97 -2.10 -9.68
N ALA A 52 -10.52 -1.81 -10.86
CA ALA A 52 -10.12 -0.73 -11.75
C ALA A 52 -11.38 0.09 -12.12
N TYR A 53 -11.80 0.16 -13.39
CA TYR A 53 -13.09 0.77 -13.71
C TYR A 53 -14.27 0.06 -13.03
N SER A 54 -15.10 0.83 -12.33
CA SER A 54 -16.38 0.37 -11.79
C SER A 54 -17.28 1.56 -11.50
N CYS A 55 -18.42 1.65 -12.20
CA CYS A 55 -19.37 2.73 -12.04
C CYS A 55 -20.21 2.55 -10.76
N ARG A 56 -19.75 3.14 -9.65
CA ARG A 56 -20.41 3.10 -8.33
C ARG A 56 -20.05 4.33 -7.49
N GLY A 57 -20.85 4.59 -6.45
CA GLY A 57 -20.48 5.51 -5.39
C GLY A 57 -19.31 4.99 -4.53
N MET A 58 -18.65 5.90 -3.82
CA MET A 58 -17.54 5.58 -2.92
C MET A 58 -17.91 4.48 -1.92
N ASN A 59 -16.99 3.55 -1.66
CA ASN A 59 -17.19 2.37 -0.82
C ASN A 59 -18.41 1.51 -1.21
N GLY A 60 -18.93 1.65 -2.44
CA GLY A 60 -20.13 0.95 -2.90
C GLY A 60 -21.45 1.54 -2.38
N ASN A 61 -21.43 2.69 -1.71
CA ASN A 61 -22.63 3.36 -1.22
C ASN A 61 -23.28 4.18 -2.35
N PRO A 62 -24.52 3.88 -2.78
CA PRO A 62 -25.19 4.61 -3.85
C PRO A 62 -25.55 6.06 -3.51
N SER A 63 -25.57 6.41 -2.22
CA SER A 63 -25.83 7.77 -1.74
C SER A 63 -24.55 8.57 -1.49
N ALA A 64 -23.37 7.95 -1.65
CA ALA A 64 -22.10 8.67 -1.51
C ALA A 64 -21.72 9.37 -2.83
N HIS A 65 -20.74 10.27 -2.75
CA HIS A 65 -20.08 10.82 -3.92
C HIS A 65 -19.60 9.72 -4.86
N ILE A 66 -19.56 10.02 -6.17
CA ILE A 66 -19.09 9.07 -7.18
C ILE A 66 -17.61 8.76 -6.95
N SER A 67 -17.26 7.47 -7.01
CA SER A 67 -15.88 7.01 -6.86
C SER A 67 -15.04 7.35 -8.08
N GLU A 68 -13.75 7.61 -7.88
CA GLU A 68 -12.79 7.73 -8.98
C GLU A 68 -12.66 6.47 -9.85
N HIS A 69 -13.06 5.29 -9.34
CA HIS A 69 -13.21 4.08 -10.14
C HIS A 69 -14.24 4.25 -11.27
N ALA A 70 -15.28 5.07 -11.08
CA ALA A 70 -16.29 5.32 -12.12
C ALA A 70 -15.73 6.15 -13.28
N PHE A 71 -14.62 6.88 -13.05
CA PHE A 71 -13.91 7.64 -14.07
C PHE A 71 -12.70 6.88 -14.64
N GLY A 72 -12.48 5.62 -14.21
CA GLY A 72 -11.26 4.87 -14.52
C GLY A 72 -10.00 5.54 -13.96
N ASN A 73 -10.15 6.40 -12.95
CA ASN A 73 -9.11 7.25 -12.40
C ASN A 73 -8.66 6.77 -11.00
N ALA A 74 -8.92 5.49 -10.70
CA ALA A 74 -8.49 4.79 -9.50
C ALA A 74 -8.09 3.34 -9.79
N LEU A 75 -7.25 2.77 -8.92
CA LEU A 75 -6.81 1.38 -8.97
C LEU A 75 -6.66 0.82 -7.55
N ASP A 76 -7.16 -0.40 -7.32
CA ASP A 76 -6.99 -1.14 -6.07
C ASP A 76 -5.94 -2.24 -6.27
N ILE A 77 -4.78 -2.10 -5.63
CA ILE A 77 -3.63 -3.00 -5.75
C ILE A 77 -3.63 -3.97 -4.57
N ALA A 78 -3.77 -5.27 -4.85
CA ALA A 78 -3.75 -6.34 -3.85
C ALA A 78 -2.39 -7.02 -3.68
N GLY A 79 -1.42 -6.78 -4.57
CA GLY A 79 -0.08 -7.33 -4.41
C GLY A 79 0.81 -7.21 -5.64
N PHE A 80 2.02 -7.74 -5.50
CA PHE A 80 3.09 -7.69 -6.49
C PHE A 80 3.71 -9.07 -6.69
N THR A 81 4.10 -9.39 -7.92
CA THR A 81 4.95 -10.55 -8.22
C THR A 81 6.32 -10.06 -8.67
N LEU A 82 7.39 -10.64 -8.11
CA LEU A 82 8.78 -10.34 -8.46
C LEU A 82 9.28 -11.24 -9.58
N ALA A 83 10.38 -10.83 -10.22
CA ALA A 83 11.01 -11.55 -11.33
C ALA A 83 11.50 -12.97 -10.96
N ASP A 84 11.74 -13.23 -9.67
CA ASP A 84 12.13 -14.54 -9.16
C ASP A 84 10.94 -15.42 -8.72
N GLY A 85 9.71 -14.95 -8.95
CA GLY A 85 8.48 -15.68 -8.64
C GLY A 85 7.92 -15.43 -7.23
N ARG A 86 8.61 -14.68 -6.36
CA ARG A 86 8.04 -14.28 -5.06
C ARG A 86 6.78 -13.42 -5.25
N ARG A 87 5.78 -13.66 -4.42
CA ARG A 87 4.52 -12.91 -4.41
C ARG A 87 4.35 -12.22 -3.07
N ILE A 88 4.15 -10.91 -3.10
CA ILE A 88 3.91 -10.08 -1.93
C ILE A 88 2.46 -9.62 -2.00
N SER A 89 1.59 -10.22 -1.18
CA SER A 89 0.22 -9.75 -1.04
C SER A 89 0.19 -8.55 -0.08
N VAL A 90 -0.68 -7.58 -0.36
CA VAL A 90 -0.89 -6.46 0.57
C VAL A 90 -1.48 -6.99 1.88
N LYS A 91 -2.52 -7.83 1.79
CA LYS A 91 -3.21 -8.41 2.95
C LYS A 91 -2.26 -9.07 3.97
N ASP A 92 -1.40 -9.98 3.51
CA ASP A 92 -0.56 -10.78 4.39
C ASP A 92 0.75 -10.06 4.70
N GLY A 93 1.34 -9.38 3.70
CA GLY A 93 2.60 -8.67 3.84
C GLY A 93 2.50 -7.42 4.74
N TRP A 94 1.33 -6.79 4.87
CA TRP A 94 1.20 -5.53 5.62
C TRP A 94 1.57 -5.64 7.11
N ARG A 95 1.44 -6.84 7.67
CA ARG A 95 1.86 -7.24 9.03
C ARG A 95 2.68 -8.54 9.01
N GLY A 96 3.20 -8.92 7.85
CA GLY A 96 3.89 -10.17 7.56
C GLY A 96 5.38 -10.11 7.90
N LEU A 97 6.23 -10.59 7.00
CA LEU A 97 7.68 -10.54 7.20
C LEU A 97 8.18 -9.08 7.27
N PRO A 98 9.25 -8.81 8.04
CA PRO A 98 9.83 -7.47 8.14
C PRO A 98 10.11 -6.81 6.78
N GLU A 99 10.61 -7.58 5.81
CA GLU A 99 10.96 -7.11 4.47
C GLU A 99 9.71 -6.79 3.65
N GLU A 100 8.65 -7.60 3.77
CA GLU A 100 7.35 -7.35 3.11
C GLU A 100 6.68 -6.10 3.69
N GLN A 101 6.71 -5.95 5.01
CA GLN A 101 6.20 -4.75 5.66
C GLN A 101 6.99 -3.53 5.21
N GLY A 102 8.33 -3.62 5.18
CA GLY A 102 9.20 -2.55 4.72
C GLY A 102 8.87 -2.13 3.28
N PHE A 103 8.87 -3.09 2.36
CA PHE A 103 8.54 -2.88 0.96
C PHE A 103 7.17 -2.21 0.78
N LEU A 104 6.12 -2.73 1.43
CA LEU A 104 4.76 -2.20 1.26
C LEU A 104 4.61 -0.78 1.82
N ARG A 105 5.38 -0.40 2.85
CA ARG A 105 5.39 0.98 3.36
C ARG A 105 6.10 1.94 2.43
N ASP A 106 7.19 1.54 1.80
CA ASP A 106 7.88 2.39 0.83
C ASP A 106 7.08 2.54 -0.46
N VAL A 107 6.40 1.47 -0.88
CA VAL A 107 5.41 1.48 -1.97
C VAL A 107 4.28 2.46 -1.65
N GLN A 108 3.71 2.42 -0.45
CA GLN A 108 2.68 3.37 0.00
C GLN A 108 3.23 4.81 0.05
N GLY A 109 4.41 5.01 0.64
CA GLY A 109 5.03 6.33 0.77
C GLY A 109 5.29 6.99 -0.58
N GLY A 110 5.79 6.21 -1.55
CA GLY A 110 5.93 6.66 -2.92
C GLY A 110 4.59 6.96 -3.60
N ALA A 111 3.55 6.17 -3.32
CA ALA A 111 2.22 6.44 -3.84
C ALA A 111 1.69 7.78 -3.31
N CYS A 112 1.88 8.08 -2.03
CA CYS A 112 1.42 9.34 -1.43
C CYS A 112 2.09 10.59 -2.03
N GLN A 113 3.20 10.44 -2.75
CA GLN A 113 3.86 11.53 -3.48
C GLN A 113 3.33 11.71 -4.91
N GLN A 114 2.68 10.69 -5.48
CA GLN A 114 2.27 10.64 -6.89
C GLN A 114 0.76 10.77 -7.09
N PHE A 115 -0.03 10.34 -6.10
CA PHE A 115 -1.49 10.27 -6.16
C PHE A 115 -2.15 11.26 -5.18
N ASN A 116 -3.41 11.60 -5.44
CA ASN A 116 -4.15 12.55 -4.60
C ASN A 116 -4.84 11.87 -3.41
N THR A 117 -5.17 10.57 -3.56
CA THR A 117 -5.71 9.75 -2.48
C THR A 117 -4.97 8.42 -2.48
N VAL A 118 -4.44 8.04 -1.32
CA VAL A 118 -3.85 6.73 -1.06
C VAL A 118 -4.45 6.17 0.21
N LEU A 119 -5.18 5.07 0.09
CA LEU A 119 -5.79 4.37 1.23
C LEU A 119 -5.21 2.97 1.31
N ALA A 120 -4.42 2.70 2.34
CA ALA A 120 -3.77 1.42 2.57
C ALA A 120 -4.30 0.77 3.86
N PRO A 121 -3.93 -0.49 4.18
CA PRO A 121 -4.48 -1.16 5.35
C PRO A 121 -4.24 -0.40 6.64
N GLY A 122 -5.35 -0.13 7.35
CA GLY A 122 -5.38 0.72 8.53
C GLY A 122 -5.99 2.10 8.30
N SER A 123 -6.33 2.49 7.06
CA SER A 123 -7.17 3.66 6.79
C SER A 123 -8.61 3.43 7.27
N ASN A 124 -9.25 2.37 6.81
CA ASN A 124 -10.57 1.92 7.25
C ASN A 124 -10.78 0.43 6.94
N ARG A 125 -11.98 -0.08 7.23
CA ARG A 125 -12.33 -1.50 7.03
C ARG A 125 -12.35 -1.96 5.57
N PHE A 126 -12.53 -1.05 4.61
CA PHE A 126 -12.65 -1.40 3.19
C PHE A 126 -11.30 -1.63 2.53
N HIS A 127 -10.23 -1.03 3.05
CA HIS A 127 -8.89 -1.06 2.47
C HIS A 127 -7.94 -2.00 3.25
N TYR A 128 -8.48 -3.00 3.94
CA TYR A 128 -7.68 -3.86 4.82
C TYR A 128 -6.77 -4.85 4.07
N ASP A 129 -7.04 -5.11 2.79
CA ASP A 129 -6.36 -6.12 1.98
C ASP A 129 -5.73 -5.58 0.68
N HIS A 130 -5.80 -4.28 0.44
CA HIS A 130 -5.26 -3.63 -0.76
C HIS A 130 -4.83 -2.18 -0.51
N ILE A 131 -4.08 -1.62 -1.44
CA ILE A 131 -3.76 -0.19 -1.52
C ILE A 131 -4.61 0.40 -2.63
N HIS A 132 -5.50 1.33 -2.27
CA HIS A 132 -6.25 2.15 -3.21
C HIS A 132 -5.44 3.39 -3.57
N VAL A 133 -5.37 3.71 -4.86
CA VAL A 133 -4.79 4.96 -5.36
C VAL A 133 -5.75 5.65 -6.33
N ASP A 134 -5.89 6.96 -6.23
CA ASP A 134 -6.68 7.77 -7.17
C ASP A 134 -6.09 9.17 -7.43
N LEU A 135 -6.62 9.84 -8.45
CA LEU A 135 -6.28 11.24 -8.78
C LEU A 135 -7.46 12.19 -8.52
N MET A 136 -8.29 11.93 -7.51
CA MET A 136 -9.45 12.77 -7.15
C MET A 136 -9.00 14.22 -6.97
N ARG A 137 -9.69 15.15 -7.63
CA ARG A 137 -9.40 16.58 -7.51
C ARG A 137 -10.32 17.19 -6.46
N ARG A 138 -9.75 17.87 -5.48
CA ARG A 138 -10.47 18.56 -4.40
C ARG A 138 -10.22 20.06 -4.49
N ALA A 139 -11.22 20.89 -4.21
CA ALA A 139 -11.07 22.35 -4.19
C ALA A 139 -9.96 22.79 -3.22
N SER A 140 -9.88 22.13 -2.06
CA SER A 140 -8.85 22.35 -1.03
C SER A 140 -7.43 21.93 -1.46
N ARG A 141 -7.29 21.20 -2.58
CA ARG A 141 -6.04 20.57 -3.03
C ARG A 141 -5.39 19.64 -2.01
N ARG A 142 -6.13 19.23 -0.97
CA ARG A 142 -5.65 18.30 0.05
C ARG A 142 -5.36 16.95 -0.59
N VAL A 143 -4.15 16.44 -0.33
CA VAL A 143 -3.77 15.05 -0.61
C VAL A 143 -4.10 14.20 0.61
N ILE A 144 -4.66 13.02 0.38
CA ILE A 144 -4.99 12.04 1.41
C ILE A 144 -3.97 10.90 1.33
N CYS A 145 -3.31 10.63 2.45
CA CYS A 145 -2.38 9.52 2.59
C CYS A 145 -2.67 8.82 3.92
N GLU A 146 -3.45 7.75 3.87
CA GLU A 146 -3.97 7.09 5.06
C GLU A 146 -3.69 5.58 5.07
N PRO A 147 -3.17 5.02 6.17
CA PRO A 147 -2.60 5.76 7.31
C PRO A 147 -1.41 6.63 6.85
N ALA A 148 -1.01 7.62 7.66
CA ALA A 148 0.14 8.46 7.32
C ALA A 148 1.36 7.60 6.98
N ALA A 149 2.02 7.91 5.87
CA ALA A 149 3.18 7.16 5.40
C ALA A 149 4.31 7.18 6.44
N VAL A 150 4.94 6.03 6.60
CA VAL A 150 6.10 5.80 7.48
C VAL A 150 7.15 5.06 6.66
N SER A 151 8.44 5.24 6.97
CA SER A 151 9.48 4.55 6.19
C SER A 151 9.43 3.04 6.39
N GLY A 152 9.74 2.30 5.34
CA GLY A 152 9.84 0.85 5.38
C GLY A 152 10.85 0.37 6.39
N GLU A 153 12.02 1.03 6.48
CA GLU A 153 13.08 0.68 7.42
C GLU A 153 12.60 0.81 8.88
N GLN A 154 11.82 1.85 9.19
CA GLN A 154 11.28 2.05 10.54
C GLN A 154 10.29 0.94 10.92
N ILE A 155 9.44 0.52 10.00
CA ILE A 155 8.46 -0.55 10.25
C ILE A 155 9.14 -1.92 10.30
N ALA A 156 10.06 -2.21 9.39
CA ALA A 156 10.83 -3.46 9.38
C ALA A 156 11.64 -3.63 10.68
N ALA A 157 12.31 -2.56 11.14
CA ALA A 157 13.04 -2.57 12.41
C ALA A 157 12.11 -2.88 13.60
N ARG A 158 10.91 -2.28 13.61
CA ARG A 158 9.89 -2.57 14.65
C ARG A 158 9.40 -4.01 14.56
N ALA A 159 9.19 -4.56 13.37
CA ALA A 159 8.78 -5.95 13.17
C ALA A 159 9.83 -6.92 13.71
N ASN A 160 11.11 -6.70 13.37
CA ASN A 160 12.24 -7.49 13.91
C ASN A 160 12.31 -7.45 15.43
N SER A 161 12.14 -6.26 16.03
CA SER A 161 12.18 -6.13 17.49
C SER A 161 11.07 -6.91 18.21
N ARG A 162 9.93 -7.14 17.54
CA ARG A 162 8.78 -7.88 18.08
C ARG A 162 8.89 -9.39 17.88
N ASN A 163 9.65 -9.85 16.88
CA ASN A 163 9.82 -11.27 16.59
C ASN A 163 11.27 -11.58 16.18
N PRO A 164 12.20 -11.75 17.13
CA PRO A 164 13.62 -11.95 16.85
C PRO A 164 13.94 -13.26 16.11
N TYR A 165 12.96 -14.16 15.99
CA TYR A 165 13.09 -15.42 15.25
C TYR A 165 12.67 -15.32 13.77
N ALA A 166 11.98 -14.25 13.34
CA ALA A 166 11.61 -14.04 11.93
C ALA A 166 12.81 -13.62 11.07
N SER A 167 13.89 -13.16 11.69
CA SER A 167 15.11 -12.66 11.04
C SER A 167 16.28 -13.66 11.07
N ARG A 168 16.04 -14.94 11.38
CA ARG A 168 17.13 -15.93 11.44
C ARG A 168 17.49 -16.46 10.05
N ASP A 169 18.62 -15.96 9.56
CA ASP A 169 19.53 -16.72 8.70
C ASP A 169 19.87 -18.06 9.41
N PRO A 170 19.74 -19.24 8.78
CA PRO A 170 19.94 -20.54 9.45
C PRO A 170 21.36 -20.78 10.00
N ASN A 171 22.32 -19.89 9.74
CA ASN A 171 23.74 -20.08 10.06
C ASN A 171 24.28 -19.23 11.22
N VAL A 172 23.46 -18.49 11.98
CA VAL A 172 23.96 -17.67 13.12
C VAL A 172 23.48 -18.22 14.46
N THR A 173 24.33 -19.05 15.10
CA THR A 173 24.14 -19.47 16.50
C THR A 173 24.76 -18.44 17.44
N GLY A 174 24.10 -17.29 17.59
CA GLY A 174 24.43 -16.33 18.64
C GLY A 174 23.77 -16.73 19.97
N SER A 175 24.58 -16.99 20.99
CA SER A 175 24.12 -17.08 22.38
C SER A 175 23.79 -15.68 22.91
N LEU A 176 23.32 -15.59 24.17
CA LEU A 176 22.91 -14.40 24.95
C LEU A 176 21.40 -14.12 24.85
N GLY A 177 20.66 -13.88 25.92
CA GLY A 177 20.99 -13.47 27.28
C GLY A 177 19.79 -12.62 27.72
N GLY A 178 18.93 -13.16 28.59
CA GLY A 178 17.61 -12.57 28.84
C GLY A 178 17.65 -11.24 29.59
N LYS A 179 16.67 -10.36 29.33
CA LYS A 179 16.15 -9.41 30.33
C LYS A 179 14.78 -8.80 29.96
N LYS A 180 13.83 -9.10 30.86
CA LYS A 180 12.74 -8.31 31.47
C LYS A 180 11.85 -7.40 30.60
N SER A 181 10.59 -7.81 30.50
CA SER A 181 9.43 -7.03 30.05
C SER A 181 9.10 -5.88 31.00
N SER A 182 8.86 -4.68 30.48
CA SER A 182 8.08 -3.65 31.17
C SER A 182 6.78 -3.40 30.41
N TRP A 183 5.73 -3.30 31.22
CA TRP A 183 4.32 -3.29 30.86
C TRP A 183 3.87 -1.82 30.79
N PHE A 184 3.30 -1.36 29.66
CA PHE A 184 2.59 -0.09 29.62
C PHE A 184 1.30 -0.17 28.81
N SER A 185 0.25 0.33 29.46
CA SER A 185 -1.17 0.32 29.11
C SER A 185 -1.49 1.22 27.91
N ARG A 186 -2.35 0.74 27.00
CA ARG A 186 -2.88 1.52 25.87
C ARG A 186 -4.13 2.26 26.30
N LYS A 187 -4.11 3.60 26.17
CA LYS A 187 -5.32 4.43 26.18
C LYS A 187 -5.85 4.53 24.75
N ALA A 188 -7.13 4.22 24.56
CA ALA A 188 -7.84 4.32 23.29
C ALA A 188 -8.00 5.78 22.86
N LYS A 189 -7.85 6.05 21.56
CA LYS A 189 -8.31 7.30 20.94
C LYS A 189 -9.57 6.99 20.11
N VAL A 190 -10.53 7.89 20.27
CA VAL A 190 -11.87 7.91 19.67
C VAL A 190 -11.75 8.28 18.19
N ASN A 191 -12.56 7.65 17.34
CA ASN A 191 -12.70 7.96 15.91
C ASN A 191 -13.64 9.16 15.78
N GLU A 192 -13.25 10.17 15.01
CA GLU A 192 -13.99 11.41 14.83
C GLU A 192 -14.04 11.71 13.33
N GLU A 193 -15.02 11.11 12.64
CA GLU A 193 -15.39 11.44 11.25
C GLU A 193 -16.90 11.25 11.08
N ASP A 194 -17.67 12.13 11.72
CA ASP A 194 -19.07 12.45 11.36
C ASP A 194 -19.25 13.97 11.48
N GLU A 195 -18.42 14.75 10.78
CA GLU A 195 -18.74 16.18 10.58
C GLU A 195 -18.06 16.72 9.32
N PHE A 196 -18.83 16.87 8.25
CA PHE A 196 -18.57 17.90 7.26
C PHE A 196 -19.93 18.46 6.83
N THR A 197 -20.28 19.60 7.40
CA THR A 197 -21.32 20.51 6.92
C THR A 197 -20.71 21.43 5.85
N ASP A 198 -21.55 21.73 4.86
CA ASP A 198 -21.23 22.56 3.70
C ASP A 198 -20.95 24.02 4.07
N GLU A 199 -19.88 24.59 3.52
CA GLU A 199 -19.80 25.98 3.06
C GLU A 199 -19.04 26.06 1.73
#